data_AF-A0AAV6ZDS5-F1
#
_entry.id   AF-A0AAV6ZDS5-F1
#
_cell.length_a   1.000
_cell.length_b   1.000
_cell.length_c   1.000
_cell.angle_alpha   90.00
_cell.angle_beta   90.00
_cell.angle_gamma   90.00
#
_symmetry.space_group_name_H-M   'P 1'
#
loop_
_entity.id
_entity.type
_entity.pdbx_description
1 polymer ?
#
loop_
_entity_poly.entity_id
_entity_poly.type
_entity_poly.pdbx_seq_one_letter_code
_entity_poly.pdbx_strand_id
1 'polypeptide(L)'
;MFRPNMFFLLLLPPIIFESGYSLHKGNFFQNIGSITLFAVFGTAISAFVVGGGIFFLGQADVIYKLTMTDSFAFGSLISAVDPVATIAIFNALNVDPVLNMLVFGESILNDAVSIVLTNTAEGLNRGQVSDVNGWQAFLQALAYFLKMFFGSAALGTLTGLISALVSSLIL
;
A
#
# COMPACT_ATOMS: atom_id res chain seq x y z
N MET A 1 26.37 15.84 -2.94
CA MET A 1 25.52 15.17 -1.94
C MET A 1 24.23 14.77 -2.63
N PHE A 2 24.07 13.50 -3.00
CA PHE A 2 22.84 13.01 -3.64
C PHE A 2 21.69 13.18 -2.64
N ARG A 3 20.60 13.86 -3.06
CA ARG A 3 19.40 13.96 -2.22
C ARG A 3 18.59 12.68 -2.38
N PRO A 4 18.26 11.96 -1.29
CA PRO A 4 17.49 10.71 -1.35
C PRO A 4 16.19 10.83 -2.17
N ASN A 5 15.52 11.99 -2.10
CA ASN A 5 14.29 12.24 -2.86
C ASN A 5 14.51 12.24 -4.38
N MET A 6 15.67 12.68 -4.86
CA MET A 6 15.99 12.64 -6.30
C MET A 6 16.16 11.19 -6.77
N PHE A 7 16.76 10.34 -5.93
CA PHE A 7 16.92 8.92 -6.22
C PHE A 7 15.56 8.23 -6.36
N PHE A 8 14.66 8.45 -5.39
CA PHE A 8 13.31 7.89 -5.43
C PHE A 8 12.49 8.41 -6.61
N LEU A 9 12.43 9.72 -6.86
CA LEU A 9 11.63 10.27 -7.96
C LEU A 9 12.13 9.89 -9.36
N LEU A 10 13.42 9.64 -9.56
CA LEU A 10 13.97 9.28 -10.87
C LEU A 10 14.02 7.77 -11.13
N LEU A 11 14.28 6.95 -10.11
CA LEU A 11 14.47 5.51 -10.29
C LEU A 11 13.21 4.68 -10.03
N LEU A 12 12.34 5.09 -9.11
CA LEU A 12 11.08 4.36 -8.87
C LEU A 12 10.20 4.29 -10.11
N PRO A 13 9.92 5.39 -10.83
CA PRO A 13 8.96 5.33 -11.93
C PRO A 13 9.39 4.38 -13.07
N PRO A 14 10.65 4.40 -13.54
CA PRO A 14 11.11 3.42 -14.54
C PRO A 14 11.06 1.97 -14.05
N ILE A 15 11.44 1.70 -12.80
CA ILE A 15 11.44 0.34 -12.24
C ILE A 15 10.01 -0.20 -12.12
N ILE A 16 9.09 0.60 -11.61
CA ILE A 16 7.66 0.23 -11.50
C ILE A 16 7.05 0.04 -12.89
N PHE A 17 7.39 0.90 -13.85
CA PHE A 17 6.90 0.80 -15.22
C PHE A 17 7.36 -0.48 -15.91
N GLU A 18 8.66 -0.81 -15.85
CA GLU A 18 9.22 -2.05 -16.42
C GLU A 18 8.61 -3.30 -15.77
N SER A 19 8.43 -3.27 -14.45
CA SER A 19 7.82 -4.37 -13.70
C SER A 19 6.34 -4.55 -14.05
N GLY A 20 5.60 -3.45 -14.22
CA GLY A 20 4.21 -3.47 -14.67
C GLY A 20 4.07 -3.92 -16.13
N TYR A 21 5.02 -3.56 -17.00
CA TYR A 21 5.02 -3.95 -18.41
C TYR A 21 5.31 -5.44 -18.61
N SER A 22 6.25 -5.99 -17.83
CA SER A 22 6.63 -7.41 -17.84
C SER A 22 5.64 -8.33 -17.10
N LEU A 23 4.60 -7.77 -16.46
CA LEU A 23 3.64 -8.53 -15.68
C LEU A 23 2.69 -9.37 -16.57
N HIS A 24 2.60 -10.68 -16.29
CA HIS A 24 1.69 -11.59 -16.99
C HIS A 24 0.23 -11.37 -16.54
N LYS A 25 -0.49 -10.51 -17.27
CA LYS A 25 -1.87 -10.05 -16.96
C LYS A 25 -2.88 -11.18 -16.65
N GLY A 26 -2.73 -12.34 -17.28
CA GLY A 26 -3.65 -13.48 -17.10
C GLY A 26 -3.63 -14.07 -15.68
N ASN A 27 -2.47 -14.12 -15.04
CA ASN A 27 -2.34 -14.73 -13.71
C ASN A 27 -2.76 -13.75 -12.58
N PHE A 28 -2.84 -12.44 -12.85
CA PHE A 28 -3.15 -11.40 -11.83
C PHE A 28 -4.59 -11.51 -11.37
N PHE A 29 -5.50 -11.50 -12.35
CA PHE A 29 -6.92 -11.58 -12.09
C PHE A 29 -7.34 -12.95 -11.56
N GLN A 30 -6.58 -14.00 -11.85
CA GLN A 30 -6.82 -15.35 -11.31
C GLN A 30 -6.48 -15.45 -9.81
N ASN A 31 -5.49 -14.70 -9.33
CA ASN A 31 -5.01 -14.77 -7.94
C ASN A 31 -5.43 -13.56 -7.08
N ILE A 32 -6.37 -12.75 -7.55
CA ILE A 32 -6.81 -11.53 -6.86
C ILE A 32 -7.32 -11.79 -5.44
N GLY A 33 -7.94 -12.97 -5.22
CA GLY A 33 -8.40 -13.40 -3.91
C GLY A 33 -7.25 -13.57 -2.92
N SER A 34 -6.19 -14.26 -3.31
CA SER A 34 -4.99 -14.44 -2.49
C SER A 34 -4.27 -13.12 -2.23
N ILE A 35 -4.15 -12.26 -3.25
CA ILE A 35 -3.57 -10.92 -3.13
C ILE A 35 -4.32 -10.09 -2.09
N THR A 36 -5.65 -10.07 -2.18
CA THR A 36 -6.51 -9.30 -1.27
C THR A 36 -6.41 -9.85 0.16
N LEU A 37 -6.38 -11.17 0.30
CA LEU A 37 -6.25 -11.82 1.60
C LEU A 37 -4.90 -11.50 2.24
N PHE A 38 -3.79 -11.59 1.51
CA PHE A 38 -2.48 -11.24 2.03
C PHE A 38 -2.37 -9.75 2.38
N ALA A 39 -2.89 -8.86 1.53
CA ALA A 39 -2.89 -7.43 1.80
C ALA A 39 -3.70 -7.09 3.07
N VAL A 40 -4.91 -7.62 3.21
CA VAL A 40 -5.76 -7.28 4.36
C VAL A 40 -5.22 -7.91 5.64
N PHE A 41 -4.98 -9.22 5.65
CA PHE A 41 -4.56 -9.92 6.87
C PHE A 41 -3.10 -9.62 7.22
N GLY A 42 -2.21 -9.55 6.24
CA GLY A 42 -0.80 -9.22 6.45
C GLY A 42 -0.63 -7.84 7.06
N THR A 43 -1.27 -6.82 6.47
CA THR A 43 -1.23 -5.45 6.98
C THR A 43 -1.87 -5.34 8.35
N ALA A 44 -3.03 -6.00 8.57
CA ALA A 44 -3.68 -5.98 9.87
C ALA A 44 -2.82 -6.60 10.97
N ILE A 45 -2.25 -7.80 10.73
CA ILE A 45 -1.37 -8.48 11.68
C ILE A 45 -0.15 -7.60 11.97
N SER A 46 0.50 -7.05 10.93
CA SER A 46 1.62 -6.12 11.10
C SER A 46 1.24 -4.92 11.97
N ALA A 47 0.08 -4.30 11.70
CA ALA A 47 -0.38 -3.13 12.43
C ALA A 47 -0.65 -3.46 13.91
N PHE A 48 -1.24 -4.62 14.20
CA PHE A 48 -1.49 -5.07 15.56
C PHE A 48 -0.20 -5.39 16.31
N VAL A 49 0.75 -6.07 15.66
CA VAL A 49 2.03 -6.46 16.27
C VAL A 49 2.89 -5.23 16.55
N VAL A 50 3.05 -4.34 15.57
CA VAL A 50 3.86 -3.12 15.73
C VAL A 50 3.18 -2.14 16.69
N GLY A 51 1.88 -1.86 16.50
CA GLY A 51 1.15 -0.93 17.35
C GLY A 51 1.00 -1.42 18.79
N GLY A 52 0.69 -2.70 18.97
CA GLY A 52 0.67 -3.34 20.29
C GLY A 52 2.05 -3.36 20.94
N GLY A 53 3.10 -3.71 20.18
CA GLY A 53 4.47 -3.70 20.65
C GLY A 53 4.92 -2.33 21.18
N ILE A 54 4.63 -1.26 20.42
CA ILE A 54 4.92 0.12 20.84
C ILE A 54 4.14 0.47 22.11
N PHE A 55 2.86 0.14 22.18
CA PHE A 55 2.05 0.41 23.37
C PHE A 55 2.60 -0.31 24.62
N PHE A 56 2.90 -1.61 24.52
CA PHE A 56 3.44 -2.38 25.65
C PHE A 56 4.84 -1.93 26.07
N LEU A 57 5.71 -1.62 25.12
CA LEU A 57 7.05 -1.09 25.40
C LEU A 57 7.00 0.30 26.04
N GLY A 58 6.04 1.14 25.65
CA GLY A 58 5.78 2.42 26.30
C GLY A 58 5.32 2.25 27.74
N GLN A 59 4.40 1.31 27.99
CA GLN A 59 3.96 0.99 29.36
C GLN A 59 5.09 0.43 30.24
N ALA A 60 6.04 -0.28 29.65
CA ALA A 60 7.23 -0.80 30.32
C ALA A 60 8.34 0.25 30.54
N ASP A 61 8.11 1.54 30.20
CA ASP A 61 9.08 2.64 30.31
C ASP A 61 10.38 2.43 29.50
N VAL A 62 10.33 1.59 28.47
CA VAL A 62 11.48 1.35 27.56
C VAL A 62 11.52 2.39 26.45
N ILE A 63 10.36 2.88 26.02
CA ILE A 63 10.20 3.90 24.98
C ILE A 63 9.21 4.99 25.43
N TYR A 64 9.10 6.06 24.64
CA TYR A 64 8.14 7.14 24.90
C TYR A 64 6.70 6.59 24.99
N LYS A 65 5.99 6.99 26.05
CA LYS A 65 4.60 6.59 26.29
C LYS A 65 3.66 7.27 25.30
N LEU A 66 3.30 6.53 24.26
CA LEU A 66 2.22 6.89 23.34
C LEU A 66 0.88 6.38 23.86
N THR A 67 -0.21 7.07 23.49
CA THR A 67 -1.54 6.54 23.76
C THR A 67 -1.75 5.26 22.96
N MET A 68 -2.68 4.40 23.40
CA MET A 68 -3.05 3.19 22.66
C MET A 68 -3.40 3.55 21.21
N THR A 69 -4.16 4.62 21.02
CA THR A 69 -4.60 5.06 19.71
C THR A 69 -3.45 5.53 18.82
N ASP A 70 -2.53 6.34 19.34
CA ASP A 70 -1.38 6.82 18.58
C ASP A 70 -0.44 5.67 18.22
N SER A 71 -0.31 4.68 19.12
CA SER A 71 0.49 3.48 18.88
C SER A 71 -0.08 2.63 17.74
N PHE A 72 -1.41 2.42 17.71
CA PHE A 72 -2.06 1.68 16.62
C PHE A 72 -2.13 2.47 15.31
N ALA A 73 -2.33 3.79 15.36
CA ALA A 73 -2.25 4.65 14.18
C ALA A 73 -0.85 4.59 13.55
N PHE A 74 0.20 4.68 14.37
CA PHE A 74 1.57 4.53 13.91
C PHE A 74 1.86 3.12 13.36
N GLY A 75 1.49 2.07 14.09
CA GLY A 75 1.67 0.69 13.65
C GLY A 75 0.96 0.41 12.32
N SER A 76 -0.22 0.97 12.14
CA SER A 76 -0.97 0.92 10.89
C SER A 76 -0.25 1.62 9.74
N LEU A 77 0.16 2.88 9.94
CA LEU A 77 0.88 3.66 8.92
C LEU A 77 2.16 2.97 8.42
N ILE A 78 2.92 2.35 9.32
CA ILE A 78 4.19 1.68 8.99
C ILE A 78 3.98 0.28 8.38
N SER A 79 2.77 -0.27 8.44
CA SER A 79 2.47 -1.59 7.88
C SER A 79 2.28 -1.59 6.35
N ALA A 80 2.15 -0.42 5.74
CA ALA A 80 2.27 -0.28 4.29
C ALA A 80 3.73 -0.50 3.86
N VAL A 81 3.95 -1.48 2.97
CA VAL A 81 5.29 -1.88 2.52
C VAL A 81 5.45 -1.57 1.03
N ASP A 82 6.56 -0.92 0.67
CA ASP A 82 6.97 -0.71 -0.72
C ASP A 82 7.85 -1.87 -1.22
N PRO A 83 7.43 -2.63 -2.25
CA PRO A 83 8.11 -3.85 -2.69
C PRO A 83 9.17 -3.57 -3.74
N VAL A 84 9.42 -2.32 -4.14
CA VAL A 84 10.23 -2.02 -5.34
C VAL A 84 11.62 -2.67 -5.29
N ALA A 85 12.31 -2.60 -4.16
CA ALA A 85 13.61 -3.23 -4.02
C ALA A 85 13.52 -4.77 -4.10
N THR A 86 12.47 -5.34 -3.50
CA THR A 86 12.25 -6.80 -3.52
C THR A 86 11.91 -7.31 -4.92
N ILE A 87 11.07 -6.58 -5.66
CA ILE A 87 10.70 -6.90 -7.04
C ILE A 87 11.89 -6.80 -7.97
N ALA A 88 12.74 -5.77 -7.81
CA ALA A 88 13.96 -5.63 -8.60
C ALA A 88 14.89 -6.85 -8.44
N ILE A 89 15.04 -7.34 -7.21
CA ILE A 89 15.83 -8.55 -6.93
C ILE A 89 15.14 -9.80 -7.49
N PHE A 90 13.82 -9.92 -7.36
CA PHE A 90 13.07 -11.07 -7.89
C PHE A 90 13.19 -11.18 -9.41
N ASN A 91 13.14 -10.05 -10.11
CA ASN A 91 13.38 -9.98 -11.55
C ASN A 91 14.81 -10.37 -11.89
N ALA A 92 15.81 -9.89 -11.13
CA ALA A 92 17.21 -10.26 -11.34
C ALA A 92 17.48 -11.76 -11.12
N LEU A 93 16.74 -12.38 -10.20
CA LEU A 93 16.85 -13.81 -9.86
C LEU A 93 15.96 -14.72 -10.71
N ASN A 94 15.15 -14.18 -11.62
CA ASN A 94 14.14 -14.94 -12.40
C ASN A 94 13.22 -15.79 -11.49
N VAL A 95 12.73 -15.18 -10.41
CA VAL A 95 11.76 -15.82 -9.49
C VAL A 95 10.44 -16.10 -10.21
N ASP A 96 9.68 -17.08 -9.69
CA ASP A 96 8.36 -17.44 -10.20
C ASP A 96 7.46 -16.20 -10.44
N PRO A 97 6.88 -16.03 -11.65
CA PRO A 97 6.04 -14.88 -11.98
C PRO A 97 4.81 -14.73 -11.10
N VAL A 98 4.27 -15.82 -10.55
CA VAL A 98 3.14 -15.79 -9.61
C VAL A 98 3.58 -15.19 -8.29
N LEU A 99 4.76 -15.54 -7.78
CA LEU A 99 5.25 -14.97 -6.52
C LEU A 99 5.52 -13.46 -6.64
N ASN A 100 6.16 -13.03 -7.73
CA ASN A 100 6.42 -11.61 -8.00
C ASN A 100 5.11 -10.80 -8.06
N MET A 101 4.12 -11.36 -8.75
CA MET A 101 2.77 -10.81 -8.79
C MET A 101 2.10 -10.70 -7.42
N LEU A 102 2.15 -11.77 -6.63
CA LEU A 102 1.50 -11.77 -5.31
C LEU A 102 2.05 -10.65 -4.43
N VAL A 103 3.37 -10.46 -4.41
CA VAL A 103 4.03 -9.40 -3.64
C VAL A 103 3.69 -8.02 -4.21
N PHE A 104 3.78 -7.83 -5.53
CA PHE A 104 3.42 -6.56 -6.17
C PHE A 104 1.96 -6.16 -5.89
N GLY A 105 1.03 -7.11 -6.03
CA GLY A 105 -0.38 -6.88 -5.79
C GLY A 105 -0.70 -6.62 -4.31
N GLU A 106 -0.07 -7.37 -3.40
CA GLU A 106 -0.22 -7.19 -1.96
C GLU A 106 0.18 -5.78 -1.55
N SER A 107 1.30 -5.28 -2.09
CA SER A 107 1.77 -3.93 -1.82
C SER A 107 0.92 -2.80 -2.41
N ILE A 108 0.24 -3.03 -3.54
CA ILE A 108 -0.72 -2.03 -4.04
C ILE A 108 -1.91 -1.89 -3.11
N LEU A 109 -2.37 -3.01 -2.53
CA LEU A 109 -3.55 -3.03 -1.68
C LEU A 109 -3.24 -2.69 -0.21
N ASN A 110 -2.03 -2.98 0.29
CA ASN A 110 -1.66 -2.74 1.69
C ASN A 110 -1.68 -1.25 2.07
N ASP A 111 -1.33 -0.35 1.14
CA ASP A 111 -1.43 1.11 1.30
C ASP A 111 -2.86 1.52 1.69
N ALA A 112 -3.85 0.97 0.99
CA ALA A 112 -5.25 1.26 1.27
C ALA A 112 -5.69 0.78 2.65
N VAL A 113 -5.30 -0.46 2.97
CA VAL A 113 -5.63 -1.10 4.25
C VAL A 113 -4.99 -0.31 5.40
N SER A 114 -3.75 0.13 5.24
CA SER A 114 -3.04 0.96 6.22
C SER A 114 -3.75 2.32 6.45
N ILE A 115 -4.26 2.95 5.41
CA ILE A 115 -5.01 4.22 5.53
C ILE A 115 -6.33 3.98 6.28
N VAL A 116 -7.03 2.89 5.98
CA VAL A 116 -8.29 2.52 6.66
C VAL A 116 -8.04 2.29 8.15
N LEU A 117 -7.03 1.48 8.48
CA LEU A 117 -6.69 1.14 9.85
C LEU A 117 -6.22 2.38 10.64
N THR A 118 -5.44 3.27 10.02
CA THR A 118 -4.97 4.52 10.65
C THR A 118 -6.12 5.45 10.96
N ASN A 119 -7.00 5.71 9.99
CA ASN A 119 -8.17 6.56 10.20
C ASN A 119 -9.13 5.98 11.26
N THR A 120 -9.26 4.65 11.27
CA THR A 120 -10.07 3.95 12.28
C THR A 120 -9.45 4.13 13.67
N ALA A 121 -8.14 4.00 13.81
CA ALA A 121 -7.44 4.26 15.05
C ALA A 121 -7.66 5.73 15.49
N GLU A 122 -7.29 6.72 14.68
CA GLU A 122 -7.45 8.13 15.03
C GLU A 122 -8.90 8.54 15.37
N GLY A 123 -9.88 7.95 14.68
CA GLY A 123 -11.30 8.14 14.95
C GLY A 123 -11.71 7.76 16.38
N LEU A 124 -11.01 6.82 17.01
CA LEU A 124 -11.22 6.43 18.41
C LEU A 124 -10.66 7.46 19.42
N ASN A 125 -9.64 8.25 19.05
CA ASN A 125 -9.02 9.25 19.95
C ASN A 125 -9.89 10.51 20.09
N ARG A 126 -10.53 10.96 19.00
CA ARG A 126 -11.17 12.28 18.91
C ARG A 126 -12.44 12.46 19.75
N GLY A 127 -12.83 11.50 20.59
CA GLY A 127 -13.95 11.66 21.53
C GLY A 127 -15.33 11.91 20.89
N GLN A 128 -15.46 11.84 19.56
CA GLN A 128 -16.75 11.89 18.85
C GLN A 128 -17.43 10.52 18.82
N VAL A 129 -17.33 9.78 19.93
CA VAL A 129 -18.11 8.56 20.19
C VAL A 129 -19.53 8.97 20.60
N SER A 130 -20.21 9.66 19.69
CA SER A 130 -21.65 9.80 19.72
C SER A 130 -22.30 9.56 18.36
N ASP A 131 -21.56 9.57 17.24
CA ASP A 131 -22.19 9.32 15.92
C ASP A 131 -21.32 8.71 14.81
N VAL A 132 -20.01 8.47 15.00
CA VAL A 132 -19.21 7.82 13.95
C VAL A 132 -19.19 6.31 14.19
N ASN A 133 -20.16 5.61 13.59
CA ASN A 133 -20.14 4.16 13.50
C ASN A 133 -18.81 3.70 12.86
N GLY A 134 -18.11 2.71 13.41
CA GLY A 134 -16.90 2.15 12.79
C GLY A 134 -17.11 1.73 11.32
N TRP A 135 -18.36 1.39 10.98
CA TRP A 135 -18.83 1.18 9.61
C TRP A 135 -18.65 2.41 8.69
N GLN A 136 -18.92 3.61 9.19
CA GLN A 136 -18.78 4.86 8.43
C GLN A 136 -17.31 5.22 8.20
N ALA A 137 -16.44 5.01 9.19
CA ALA A 137 -14.99 5.18 9.01
C ALA A 137 -14.43 4.19 7.97
N PHE A 138 -14.87 2.92 8.05
CA PHE A 138 -14.54 1.91 7.05
C PHE A 138 -15.03 2.30 5.64
N LEU A 139 -16.29 2.72 5.51
CA LEU A 139 -16.85 3.18 4.23
C LEU A 139 -16.12 4.39 3.67
N GLN A 140 -15.75 5.35 4.51
CA GLN A 140 -15.02 6.54 4.08
C GLN A 140 -13.63 6.17 3.57
N ALA A 141 -12.92 5.30 4.28
CA ALA A 141 -11.60 4.86 3.88
C ALA A 141 -11.64 3.95 2.63
N LEU A 142 -12.65 3.08 2.51
CA LEU A 142 -12.93 2.32 1.28
C LEU A 142 -13.21 3.27 0.11
N ALA A 143 -14.00 4.33 0.32
CA ALA A 143 -14.28 5.32 -0.72
C ALA A 143 -13.02 6.08 -1.16
N TYR A 144 -12.14 6.46 -0.21
CA TYR A 144 -10.85 7.05 -0.53
C TYR A 144 -9.97 6.11 -1.34
N PHE A 145 -9.89 4.83 -0.95
CA PHE A 145 -9.16 3.81 -1.69
C PHE A 145 -9.70 3.68 -3.11
N LEU A 146 -11.01 3.47 -3.29
CA LEU A 146 -11.62 3.32 -4.60
C LEU A 146 -11.38 4.57 -5.46
N LYS A 147 -11.51 5.76 -4.89
CA LYS A 147 -11.24 7.02 -5.61
C LYS A 147 -9.79 7.12 -6.08
N MET A 148 -8.83 6.81 -5.21
CA MET A 148 -7.41 6.85 -5.57
C MET A 148 -7.04 5.75 -6.57
N PHE A 149 -7.58 4.54 -6.39
CA PHE A 149 -7.36 3.39 -7.28
C PHE A 149 -7.90 3.66 -8.68
N PHE A 150 -9.19 3.98 -8.82
CA PHE A 150 -9.78 4.26 -10.13
C PHE A 150 -9.23 5.55 -10.74
N GLY A 151 -8.95 6.57 -9.93
CA GLY A 151 -8.36 7.83 -10.40
C GLY A 151 -6.97 7.64 -10.99
N SER A 152 -6.09 6.92 -10.29
CA SER A 152 -4.75 6.61 -10.78
C SER A 152 -4.77 5.66 -11.98
N ALA A 153 -5.64 4.64 -11.97
CA ALA A 153 -5.82 3.73 -13.11
C ALA A 153 -6.32 4.47 -14.36
N ALA A 154 -7.28 5.39 -14.22
CA ALA A 154 -7.76 6.22 -15.32
C ALA A 154 -6.64 7.10 -15.89
N LEU A 155 -5.85 7.76 -15.03
CA LEU A 155 -4.72 8.57 -15.46
C LEU A 155 -3.63 7.73 -16.15
N GLY A 156 -3.31 6.55 -15.62
CA GLY A 156 -2.34 5.63 -16.21
C GLY A 156 -2.78 5.09 -17.58
N THR A 157 -4.05 4.73 -17.71
CA THR A 157 -4.60 4.27 -19.00
C THR A 157 -4.65 5.41 -20.02
N LEU A 158 -5.08 6.62 -19.64
CA LEU A 158 -5.09 7.79 -20.52
C LEU A 158 -3.69 8.14 -21.02
N THR A 159 -2.71 8.20 -20.13
CA THR A 159 -1.31 8.48 -20.51
C THR A 159 -0.73 7.39 -21.41
N GLY A 160 -1.02 6.12 -21.12
CA GLY A 160 -0.65 4.99 -21.99
C GLY A 160 -1.29 5.06 -23.38
N LEU A 161 -2.58 5.39 -23.47
CA LEU A 161 -3.30 5.55 -24.74
C LEU A 161 -2.77 6.73 -25.55
N ILE A 162 -2.49 7.86 -24.91
CA ILE A 162 -1.88 9.03 -25.57
C ILE A 162 -0.50 8.66 -26.12
N SER A 163 0.32 7.95 -25.34
CA SER A 163 1.63 7.49 -25.77
C SER A 163 1.55 6.51 -26.96
N ALA A 164 0.59 5.58 -26.94
CA ALA A 164 0.34 4.66 -28.05
C ALA A 164 -0.10 5.40 -29.32
N LEU A 165 -1.02 6.37 -29.20
CA LEU A 165 -1.50 7.17 -30.32
C LEU A 165 -0.36 7.98 -30.96
N VAL A 166 0.45 8.66 -30.14
CA VAL A 166 1.61 9.43 -30.61
C VAL A 166 2.60 8.51 -31.33
N SER A 167 2.88 7.34 -30.77
CA SER A 167 3.78 6.35 -31.40
C SER A 167 3.24 5.87 -32.75
N SER A 168 1.92 5.67 -32.87
CA SER A 168 1.26 5.29 -34.13
C SER A 168 1.17 6.40 -35.18
N LEU A 169 1.37 7.65 -34.79
CA LEU A 169 1.36 8.80 -35.70
C LEU A 169 2.76 9.12 -36.25
N ILE A 170 3.80 8.71 -35.51
CA ILE A 170 5.21 8.96 -35.83
C ILE A 170 5.82 7.80 -36.64
N LEU A 171 5.34 6.57 -36.42
CA LEU A 171 5.71 5.36 -37.17
C LEU A 171 4.77 5.12 -38.36
#